data_AF-A0A8J2BDL5-F1
#
_entry.id   AF-A0A8J2BDL5-F1
#
_cell.length_a   1.000
_cell.length_b   1.000
_cell.length_c   1.000
_cell.angle_alpha   90.00
_cell.angle_beta   90.00
_cell.angle_gamma   90.00
#
_symmetry.space_group_name_H-M   'P 1'
#
loop_
_entity.id
_entity.type
_entity.pdbx_description
1 polymer ?
#
loop_
_entity_poly.entity_id
_entity_poly.type
_entity_poly.pdbx_seq_one_letter_code
_entity_poly.pdbx_strand_id
1 'polypeptide(L)'
;MERYFAQFMTNPSFNVRYVKSGTLAYTYKVDFKAMTQVNANTSKKRNIRRVSNKPAGLGPNETCGNAPAFSGASFPPSSPSNSNETTATMKKKANDPSDPLKLKPLFLTGEGNVSKKQASPDFGRTWLDILKPVLEANLPSAEKYIGPNRDPAIIPVRELTFQALKPHAPEDWKLIVIGQSPFPRLESATGIAHFDADVSDWNDKKFGASTTLRCLLKACAMQKFGISAVPQNTPVNDLRKLLADKNIIKTPKDWFQYCLSQGVLFINAAMTMHQETKDNKKQSANATVGPHAAFWRETIAKVVDAILHARSCKKGKKKGVVFAWWGATSLQSKAQLAPLFQKYVNSGFPIEHVEGVGPFAYFDKFCDPPLMMQRLNDALVKVKETPVDWLPTVQSFEQKMMECTTSSKGGGGGADLLGAASLQNMGVFLQSTLDLHKMYLERLQDGLKLSTGNDTLAPIDGVFQQPLVTIDKAFVDAYLKSSAKNSRSWAEDANPKEAAKLTTDEKAAIHLYTGNSLYHKLNQALRNADRSAVKTYLKYLRLLMQALTKVDPTSCTSTTGTSNAMKKIKQDT
;
A
#
# COMPACT_ATOMS: atom_id res chain seq x y z
N MET A 1 -13.26 41.59 7.62
CA MET A 1 -12.73 41.05 8.89
C MET A 1 -12.77 42.11 10.00
N GLU A 2 -12.46 43.38 9.71
CA GLU A 2 -12.53 44.50 10.67
C GLU A 2 -13.94 44.81 11.21
N ARG A 3 -15.00 44.70 10.39
CA ARG A 3 -16.40 44.82 10.86
C ARG A 3 -16.78 43.79 11.93
N TYR A 4 -16.23 42.57 11.87
CA TYR A 4 -16.44 41.53 12.88
C TYR A 4 -15.58 41.77 14.13
N PHE A 5 -14.41 42.39 13.99
CA PHE A 5 -13.51 42.70 15.09
C PHE A 5 -14.03 43.89 15.94
N ALA A 6 -14.62 44.90 15.30
CA ALA A 6 -15.30 46.00 15.99
C ALA A 6 -16.56 45.54 16.75
N GLN A 7 -17.31 44.58 16.20
CA GLN A 7 -18.46 43.94 16.84
C GLN A 7 -18.07 43.03 18.02
N PHE A 8 -16.82 42.54 18.04
CA PHE A 8 -16.25 41.68 19.08
C PHE A 8 -15.83 42.45 20.33
N MET A 9 -15.49 43.74 20.20
CA MET A 9 -15.08 44.59 21.32
C MET A 9 -16.26 45.20 22.09
N THR A 10 -17.46 45.21 21.50
CA THR A 10 -18.65 45.87 22.07
C THR A 10 -19.70 44.89 22.63
N ASN A 11 -19.56 43.58 22.41
CA ASN A 11 -20.51 42.57 22.91
C ASN A 11 -19.85 41.60 23.91
N PRO A 12 -20.10 41.71 25.22
CA PRO A 12 -19.52 40.83 26.23
C PRO A 12 -20.06 39.39 26.18
N SER A 13 -21.14 39.15 25.42
CA SER A 13 -21.68 37.81 25.19
C SER A 13 -22.42 37.71 23.85
N PHE A 14 -22.38 36.54 23.21
CA PHE A 14 -23.19 36.26 22.01
C PHE A 14 -23.60 34.78 21.93
N ASN A 15 -24.63 34.49 21.13
CA ASN A 15 -25.13 33.15 20.88
C ASN A 15 -24.56 32.60 19.57
N VAL A 16 -24.02 31.38 19.60
CA VAL A 16 -23.53 30.66 18.41
C VAL A 16 -24.39 29.42 18.20
N ARG A 17 -25.06 29.36 17.05
CA ARG A 17 -25.85 28.20 16.64
C ARG A 17 -25.00 27.34 15.70
N TYR A 18 -24.69 26.13 16.13
CA TYR A 18 -24.06 25.11 15.30
C TYR A 18 -25.13 24.16 14.77
N VAL A 19 -25.31 24.16 13.45
CA VAL A 19 -26.15 23.18 12.77
C VAL A 19 -25.23 22.13 12.15
N LYS A 20 -25.26 20.90 12.68
CA LYS A 20 -24.61 19.76 12.04
C LYS A 20 -25.59 19.22 11.01
N SER A 21 -25.14 19.09 9.75
CA SER A 21 -25.98 18.66 8.63
C SER A 21 -26.81 17.43 9.01
N GLY A 22 -28.13 17.59 9.01
CA GLY A 22 -29.10 16.51 9.07
C GLY A 22 -29.73 16.18 10.44
N THR A 23 -29.17 16.52 11.59
CA THR A 23 -29.89 16.32 12.88
C THR A 23 -29.20 16.99 14.07
N LEU A 24 -29.99 17.76 14.83
CA LEU A 24 -29.68 18.55 16.04
C LEU A 24 -28.83 19.82 15.85
N ALA A 25 -29.48 20.96 16.06
CA ALA A 25 -28.83 22.26 16.23
C ALA A 25 -28.45 22.46 17.71
N TYR A 26 -27.19 22.74 17.98
CA TYR A 26 -26.72 23.11 19.32
C TYR A 26 -26.53 24.62 19.37
N THR A 27 -27.24 25.28 20.28
CA THR A 27 -27.04 26.71 20.56
C THR A 27 -26.15 26.84 21.79
N TYR A 28 -25.08 27.61 21.67
CA TYR A 28 -24.20 27.93 22.78
C TYR A 28 -24.25 29.42 23.07
N LYS A 29 -24.40 29.77 24.35
CA LYS A 29 -24.20 31.14 24.83
C LYS A 29 -22.75 31.26 25.29
N VAL A 30 -22.01 32.20 24.71
CA VAL A 30 -20.62 32.47 25.08
C VAL A 30 -20.56 33.81 25.79
N ASP A 31 -19.97 33.83 26.98
CA ASP A 31 -19.73 35.03 27.79
C ASP A 31 -18.22 35.22 27.94
N PHE A 32 -17.69 36.25 27.30
CA PHE A 32 -16.26 36.54 27.33
C PHE A 32 -15.84 37.37 28.55
N LYS A 33 -16.80 37.97 29.28
CA LYS A 33 -16.52 38.62 30.57
C LYS A 33 -16.31 37.57 31.65
N ALA A 34 -17.17 36.55 31.68
CA ALA A 34 -17.05 35.41 32.59
C ALA A 34 -16.10 34.31 32.06
N MET A 35 -15.64 34.42 30.82
CA MET A 35 -14.82 33.40 30.14
C MET A 35 -15.47 32.01 30.19
N THR A 36 -16.77 31.94 29.90
CA THR A 36 -17.55 30.70 29.95
C THR A 36 -18.41 30.49 28.71
N GLN A 37 -18.72 29.22 28.43
CA GLN A 37 -19.63 28.79 27.38
C GLN A 37 -20.69 27.86 27.99
N VAL A 38 -21.96 28.11 27.69
CA VAL A 38 -23.10 27.30 28.16
C VAL A 38 -23.83 26.72 26.95
N ASN A 39 -24.04 25.41 26.95
CA ASN A 39 -24.90 24.75 25.96
C ASN A 39 -26.37 24.95 26.34
N ALA A 40 -27.15 25.62 25.49
CA ALA A 40 -28.53 25.99 25.79
C ALA A 40 -29.48 24.77 25.92
N ASN A 41 -29.16 23.65 25.28
CA ASN A 41 -30.01 22.46 25.30
C ASN A 41 -29.76 21.56 26.51
N THR A 42 -28.61 21.70 27.17
CA THR A 42 -28.19 20.80 28.26
C THR A 42 -27.81 21.53 29.55
N SER A 43 -27.82 22.86 29.54
CA SER A 43 -27.36 23.74 30.62
C SER A 43 -25.92 23.48 31.10
N LYS A 44 -25.14 22.65 30.39
CA LYS A 44 -23.76 22.35 30.75
C LYS A 44 -22.88 23.58 30.47
N LYS A 45 -22.21 24.06 31.52
CA LYS A 45 -21.27 25.19 31.52
C LYS A 45 -19.83 24.68 31.46
N ARG A 46 -18.99 25.33 30.66
CA ARG A 46 -17.55 25.11 30.64
C ARG A 46 -16.78 26.43 30.60
N ASN A 47 -15.59 26.44 31.18
CA ASN A 47 -14.68 27.56 31.07
C ASN A 47 -13.99 27.55 29.70
N ILE A 48 -13.82 28.73 29.12
CA ILE A 48 -13.07 28.94 27.88
C ILE A 48 -11.88 29.85 28.18
N ARG A 49 -10.81 29.74 27.40
CA ARG A 49 -9.61 30.58 27.56
C ARG A 49 -9.26 31.25 26.24
N ARG A 50 -8.72 32.47 26.31
CA ARG A 50 -8.11 33.12 25.14
C ARG A 50 -6.78 32.41 24.90
N VAL A 51 -6.55 31.96 23.66
CA VAL A 51 -5.25 31.41 23.28
C VAL A 51 -4.42 32.61 22.80
N SER A 52 -3.42 33.01 23.58
CA SER A 52 -2.45 34.00 23.15
C SER A 52 -1.49 33.32 22.16
N ASN A 53 -1.70 33.54 20.87
CA ASN A 53 -0.67 33.26 19.88
C ASN A 53 0.42 34.32 20.04
N LYS A 54 1.42 34.07 20.88
CA LYS A 54 2.68 34.82 20.84
C LYS A 54 3.70 33.99 20.06
N PRO A 55 4.23 34.47 18.92
CA PRO A 55 5.39 33.87 18.30
C PRO A 55 6.57 33.93 19.27
N ALA A 56 7.32 32.85 19.41
CA ALA A 56 8.52 32.83 20.23
C ALA A 56 9.63 33.64 19.56
N GLY A 57 10.13 34.66 20.28
CA GLY A 57 11.31 35.44 19.91
C GLY A 57 10.98 36.80 19.30
N LEU A 58 10.97 37.83 20.15
CA LEU A 58 11.39 39.21 19.89
C LEU A 58 11.34 39.96 21.24
N GLY A 59 12.44 40.63 21.60
CA GLY A 59 12.66 41.28 22.90
C GLY A 59 11.88 42.58 23.09
N PRO A 60 11.92 43.18 24.30
CA PRO A 60 11.06 44.29 24.67
C PRO A 60 11.76 45.61 24.36
N ASN A 61 11.50 46.18 23.18
CA ASN A 61 11.51 47.62 22.96
C ASN A 61 11.18 47.84 21.48
N GLU A 62 9.95 48.25 21.21
CA GLU A 62 9.66 49.24 20.16
C GLU A 62 8.18 49.62 20.24
N THR A 63 7.96 50.91 20.44
CA THR A 63 6.69 51.59 20.65
C THR A 63 5.89 51.71 19.35
N CYS A 64 4.58 51.52 19.44
CA CYS A 64 3.60 51.77 18.38
C CYS A 64 3.73 53.19 17.80
N GLY A 65 3.85 53.29 16.47
CA GLY A 65 3.74 54.54 15.72
C GLY A 65 2.84 54.37 14.50
N ASN A 66 1.67 55.01 14.57
CA ASN A 66 0.80 55.56 13.53
C ASN A 66 0.79 54.98 12.09
N ALA A 67 -0.42 54.56 11.68
CA ALA A 67 -0.82 54.43 10.29
C ALA A 67 -0.95 55.80 9.58
N PRO A 68 -0.80 55.84 8.25
CA PRO A 68 -1.75 56.61 7.46
C PRO A 68 -2.24 55.93 6.16
N ALA A 69 -3.55 56.11 5.96
CA ALA A 69 -4.28 56.48 4.74
C ALA A 69 -4.12 55.71 3.41
N PHE A 70 -5.27 55.21 2.96
CA PHE A 70 -5.59 54.81 1.59
C PHE A 70 -5.82 56.02 0.67
N SER A 71 -5.18 56.00 -0.50
CA SER A 71 -5.62 56.52 -1.80
C SER A 71 -4.89 55.68 -2.85
N GLY A 72 -5.37 55.29 -4.03
CA GLY A 72 -6.42 55.81 -4.89
C GLY A 72 -5.84 55.80 -6.31
N ALA A 73 -6.43 54.99 -7.19
CA ALA A 73 -6.45 55.12 -8.66
C ALA A 73 -5.39 54.41 -9.56
N SER A 74 -5.95 53.88 -10.67
CA SER A 74 -5.46 53.93 -12.07
C SER A 74 -4.81 52.67 -12.70
N PHE A 75 -5.56 52.02 -13.60
CA PHE A 75 -5.08 51.41 -14.86
C PHE A 75 -4.61 52.53 -15.81
N PRO A 76 -3.71 52.35 -16.83
CA PRO A 76 -3.82 51.39 -17.97
C PRO A 76 -2.43 50.98 -18.57
N PRO A 77 -2.22 50.76 -19.90
CA PRO A 77 -2.76 49.78 -20.86
C PRO A 77 -1.67 48.85 -21.47
N SER A 78 -2.10 48.03 -22.44
CA SER A 78 -1.43 46.96 -23.21
C SER A 78 -0.41 47.36 -24.30
N SER A 79 0.67 46.53 -24.41
CA SER A 79 1.45 46.05 -25.61
C SER A 79 2.25 47.05 -26.48
N PRO A 80 3.26 46.68 -27.32
CA PRO A 80 3.68 45.33 -27.80
C PRO A 80 5.22 45.01 -27.90
N SER A 81 5.53 43.72 -28.12
CA SER A 81 6.62 43.07 -28.93
C SER A 81 8.11 43.52 -28.91
N ASN A 82 9.02 42.58 -28.59
CA ASN A 82 10.13 42.04 -29.43
C ASN A 82 11.12 41.22 -28.57
N SER A 83 11.19 39.89 -28.74
CA SER A 83 12.10 39.10 -29.61
C SER A 83 13.56 39.00 -29.12
N ASN A 84 13.90 37.86 -28.50
CA ASN A 84 14.93 36.91 -28.95
C ASN A 84 15.29 35.94 -27.82
N GLU A 85 14.59 34.81 -27.79
CA GLU A 85 14.92 33.63 -26.98
C GLU A 85 15.73 32.67 -27.87
N THR A 86 17.02 32.47 -27.56
CA THR A 86 17.80 31.37 -28.14
C THR A 86 17.61 30.14 -27.25
N THR A 87 16.51 29.42 -27.46
CA THR A 87 16.25 28.15 -26.77
C THR A 87 16.98 27.02 -27.49
N ALA A 88 18.07 26.55 -26.88
CA ALA A 88 18.66 25.26 -27.20
C ALA A 88 17.64 24.16 -26.87
N THR A 89 17.12 23.51 -27.91
CA THR A 89 16.17 22.41 -27.82
C THR A 89 16.86 21.16 -27.26
N MET A 90 16.77 20.96 -25.95
CA MET A 90 17.09 19.67 -25.34
C MET A 90 16.02 18.65 -25.74
N LYS A 91 16.42 17.66 -26.55
CA LYS A 91 15.63 16.46 -26.83
C LYS A 91 15.36 15.70 -25.54
N LYS A 92 14.16 15.90 -24.97
CA LYS A 92 13.56 15.02 -23.96
C LYS A 92 13.56 13.61 -24.56
N LYS A 93 14.33 12.68 -23.99
CA LYS A 93 14.38 11.28 -24.44
C LYS A 93 12.93 10.76 -24.43
N ALA A 94 12.38 10.47 -25.60
CA ALA A 94 10.98 10.12 -25.76
C ALA A 94 10.66 8.92 -24.86
N ASN A 95 9.56 9.01 -24.10
CA ASN A 95 8.95 7.82 -23.50
C ASN A 95 8.78 6.78 -24.60
N ASP A 96 8.95 5.49 -24.28
CA ASP A 96 8.57 4.42 -25.20
C ASP A 96 7.11 4.70 -25.62
N PRO A 97 6.86 5.06 -26.90
CA PRO A 97 5.52 5.45 -27.32
C PRO A 97 4.52 4.30 -27.18
N SER A 98 5.01 3.06 -27.02
CA SER A 98 4.20 1.88 -26.77
C SER A 98 3.89 1.60 -25.30
N ASP A 99 4.52 2.29 -24.33
CA ASP A 99 4.23 2.20 -22.88
C ASP A 99 4.53 3.54 -22.17
N PRO A 100 3.79 4.62 -22.49
CA PRO A 100 4.04 5.97 -21.96
C PRO A 100 3.98 6.04 -20.43
N LEU A 101 3.15 5.18 -19.83
CA LEU A 101 2.98 5.10 -18.38
C LEU A 101 3.91 4.11 -17.69
N LYS A 102 4.76 3.37 -18.44
CA LYS A 102 5.62 2.28 -17.94
C LYS A 102 4.85 1.28 -17.07
N LEU A 103 3.72 0.78 -17.57
CA LEU A 103 2.81 -0.09 -16.82
C LEU A 103 3.32 -1.52 -16.69
N LYS A 104 4.10 -2.03 -17.66
CA LYS A 104 4.57 -3.44 -17.62
C LYS A 104 5.20 -3.84 -16.27
N PRO A 105 6.15 -3.08 -15.69
CA PRO A 105 6.77 -3.45 -14.41
C PRO A 105 5.82 -3.41 -13.20
N LEU A 106 4.67 -2.73 -13.30
CA LEU A 106 3.68 -2.69 -12.21
C LEU A 106 2.90 -4.00 -12.11
N PHE A 107 2.66 -4.63 -13.25
CA PHE A 107 1.87 -5.85 -13.36
C PHE A 107 2.74 -7.10 -13.39
N LEU A 108 3.87 -7.08 -14.08
CA LEU A 108 4.72 -8.25 -14.27
C LEU A 108 5.72 -8.38 -13.12
N THR A 109 5.67 -9.49 -12.39
CA THR A 109 6.70 -9.81 -11.38
C THR A 109 7.92 -10.40 -12.07
N GLY A 110 8.83 -9.55 -12.58
CA GLY A 110 10.14 -9.94 -13.12
C GLY A 110 10.08 -10.81 -14.37
N GLU A 111 10.41 -10.24 -15.54
CA GLU A 111 10.54 -10.95 -16.83
C GLU A 111 11.75 -11.92 -16.89
N GLY A 112 12.24 -12.43 -15.76
CA GLY A 112 13.42 -13.29 -15.69
C GLY A 112 13.10 -14.69 -15.17
N ASN A 113 12.96 -15.64 -16.08
CA ASN A 113 13.14 -17.09 -15.84
C ASN A 113 12.26 -17.75 -14.78
N VAL A 114 10.94 -17.72 -14.97
CA VAL A 114 10.12 -18.81 -14.44
C VAL A 114 10.25 -19.99 -15.40
N SER A 115 10.97 -21.04 -14.98
CA SER A 115 11.02 -22.28 -15.76
C SER A 115 9.58 -22.76 -16.01
N LYS A 116 9.28 -23.20 -17.23
CA LYS A 116 7.94 -23.63 -17.69
C LYS A 116 7.27 -24.74 -16.83
N LYS A 117 7.94 -25.24 -15.79
CA LYS A 117 7.47 -26.33 -14.92
C LYS A 117 6.91 -25.89 -13.56
N GLN A 118 7.02 -24.62 -13.16
CA GLN A 118 6.55 -24.15 -11.85
C GLN A 118 5.97 -22.73 -11.89
N ALA A 119 5.47 -22.30 -13.04
CA ALA A 119 4.84 -21.00 -13.18
C ALA A 119 3.44 -21.03 -12.55
N SER A 120 3.28 -20.34 -11.42
CA SER A 120 1.99 -19.74 -11.09
C SER A 120 1.50 -18.98 -12.32
N PRO A 121 0.20 -19.02 -12.66
CA PRO A 121 -0.32 -18.25 -13.78
C PRO A 121 0.05 -16.77 -13.60
N ASP A 122 0.59 -16.14 -14.65
CA ASP A 122 0.91 -14.71 -14.63
C ASP A 122 -0.37 -13.90 -14.85
N PHE A 123 -1.22 -13.84 -13.83
CA PHE A 123 -2.43 -13.01 -13.87
C PHE A 123 -2.11 -11.52 -13.94
N GLY A 124 -0.89 -11.12 -13.55
CA GLY A 124 -0.40 -9.77 -13.75
C GLY A 124 -0.51 -9.35 -15.21
N ARG A 125 -0.09 -10.23 -16.13
CA ARG A 125 -0.24 -10.00 -17.58
C ARG A 125 -1.69 -9.84 -18.00
N THR A 126 -2.58 -10.70 -17.54
CA THR A 126 -4.03 -10.61 -17.82
C THR A 126 -4.58 -9.25 -17.40
N TRP A 127 -4.26 -8.78 -16.20
CA TRP A 127 -4.71 -7.48 -15.72
C TRP A 127 -4.07 -6.31 -16.44
N LEU A 128 -2.81 -6.42 -16.86
CA LEU A 128 -2.17 -5.42 -17.70
C LEU A 128 -2.93 -5.25 -19.02
N ASP A 129 -3.24 -6.35 -19.71
CA ASP A 129 -3.94 -6.31 -20.99
C ASP A 129 -5.36 -5.72 -20.84
N ILE A 130 -6.03 -5.98 -19.71
CA ILE A 130 -7.35 -5.41 -19.40
C ILE A 130 -7.27 -3.90 -19.09
N LEU A 131 -6.28 -3.47 -18.31
CA LEU A 131 -6.27 -2.12 -17.70
C LEU A 131 -5.42 -1.11 -18.46
N LYS A 132 -4.44 -1.55 -19.25
CA LYS A 132 -3.60 -0.66 -20.04
C LYS A 132 -4.42 0.29 -20.94
N PRO A 133 -5.41 -0.19 -21.73
CA PRO A 133 -6.17 0.70 -22.61
C PRO A 133 -6.92 1.81 -21.86
N VAL A 134 -7.52 1.51 -20.71
CA VAL A 134 -8.29 2.51 -19.94
C VAL A 134 -7.38 3.52 -19.23
N LEU A 135 -6.19 3.10 -18.81
CA LEU A 135 -5.21 4.00 -18.18
C LEU A 135 -4.58 4.94 -19.20
N GLU A 136 -4.19 4.43 -20.36
CA GLU A 136 -3.57 5.23 -21.42
C GLU A 136 -4.57 6.16 -22.12
N ALA A 137 -5.83 5.77 -22.23
CA ALA A 137 -6.91 6.64 -22.73
C ALA A 137 -7.13 7.89 -21.85
N ASN A 138 -6.65 7.88 -20.59
CA ASN A 138 -6.80 8.98 -19.65
C ASN A 138 -5.53 9.87 -19.55
N LEU A 139 -4.64 9.80 -20.55
CA LEU A 139 -3.53 10.74 -20.68
C LEU A 139 -4.03 12.16 -21.04
N PRO A 140 -3.40 13.24 -20.51
CA PRO A 140 -2.22 13.23 -19.64
C PRO A 140 -2.52 13.02 -18.15
N SER A 141 -3.78 13.03 -17.72
CA SER A 141 -4.18 12.92 -16.31
C SER A 141 -3.59 11.69 -15.61
N ALA A 142 -3.49 10.56 -16.31
CA ALA A 142 -2.90 9.33 -15.78
C ALA A 142 -1.43 9.49 -15.34
N GLU A 143 -0.65 10.37 -15.98
CA GLU A 143 0.75 10.61 -15.59
C GLU A 143 0.86 11.09 -14.13
N LYS A 144 -0.11 11.88 -13.68
CA LYS A 144 -0.16 12.42 -12.32
C LYS A 144 -0.36 11.36 -11.24
N TYR A 145 -1.08 10.27 -11.54
CA TYR A 145 -1.52 9.30 -10.54
C TYR A 145 -0.81 7.95 -10.62
N ILE A 146 -0.36 7.55 -11.81
CA ILE A 146 0.30 6.26 -12.05
C ILE A 146 1.53 6.34 -12.97
N GLY A 147 1.84 7.52 -13.49
CA GLY A 147 3.03 7.74 -14.29
C GLY A 147 4.33 7.54 -13.49
N PRO A 148 5.46 7.32 -14.18
CA PRO A 148 6.76 7.07 -13.53
C PRO A 148 7.28 8.27 -12.73
N ASN A 149 6.81 9.48 -13.05
CA ASN A 149 7.20 10.72 -12.37
C ASN A 149 6.07 11.28 -11.50
N ARG A 150 5.09 10.45 -11.12
CA ARG A 150 4.01 10.90 -10.23
C ARG A 150 4.58 11.41 -8.90
N ASP A 151 3.82 12.26 -8.23
CA ASP A 151 4.21 12.81 -6.92
C ASP A 151 4.59 11.66 -5.94
N PRO A 152 5.81 11.67 -5.35
CA PRO A 152 6.24 10.62 -4.43
C PRO A 152 5.41 10.56 -3.14
N ALA A 153 4.64 11.60 -2.81
CA ALA A 153 3.67 11.57 -1.72
C ALA A 153 2.41 10.75 -2.04
N ILE A 154 2.23 10.29 -3.29
CA ILE A 154 1.10 9.42 -3.66
C ILE A 154 1.38 7.98 -3.23
N ILE A 155 0.53 7.49 -2.32
CA ILE A 155 0.57 6.15 -1.75
C ILE A 155 -0.59 5.27 -2.27
N PRO A 156 -0.46 3.92 -2.28
CA PRO A 156 0.76 3.16 -1.95
C PRO A 156 1.88 3.48 -2.93
N VAL A 157 3.14 3.07 -2.69
CA VAL A 157 4.21 3.25 -3.69
C VAL A 157 3.78 2.68 -5.05
N ARG A 158 4.30 3.23 -6.14
CA ARG A 158 3.74 3.05 -7.50
C ARG A 158 3.58 1.58 -7.89
N GLU A 159 4.58 0.77 -7.56
CA GLU A 159 4.71 -0.65 -7.83
C GLU A 159 3.77 -1.53 -7.00
N LEU A 160 3.16 -0.96 -5.96
CA LEU A 160 2.16 -1.63 -5.15
C LEU A 160 0.72 -1.35 -5.62
N THR A 161 0.49 -0.38 -6.51
CA THR A 161 -0.86 0.11 -6.86
C THR A 161 -1.84 -1.01 -7.27
N PHE A 162 -1.38 -2.04 -8.00
CA PHE A 162 -2.23 -3.09 -8.55
C PHE A 162 -2.13 -4.44 -7.81
N GLN A 163 -1.49 -4.50 -6.64
CA GLN A 163 -1.20 -5.76 -5.94
C GLN A 163 -2.44 -6.58 -5.63
N ALA A 164 -3.59 -5.96 -5.33
CA ALA A 164 -4.84 -6.67 -5.06
C ALA A 164 -5.30 -7.59 -6.21
N LEU A 165 -4.97 -7.26 -7.46
CA LEU A 165 -5.46 -7.97 -8.65
C LEU A 165 -4.57 -9.14 -9.06
N LYS A 166 -3.26 -9.01 -8.86
CA LYS A 166 -2.23 -9.95 -9.33
C LYS A 166 -2.38 -11.41 -8.89
N PRO A 167 -3.04 -11.75 -7.76
CA PRO A 167 -3.09 -13.14 -7.32
C PRO A 167 -4.02 -14.05 -8.10
N HIS A 168 -5.01 -13.51 -8.84
CA HIS A 168 -6.07 -14.30 -9.47
C HIS A 168 -6.54 -13.73 -10.80
N ALA A 169 -7.05 -14.59 -11.67
CA ALA A 169 -7.76 -14.17 -12.88
C ALA A 169 -9.11 -13.52 -12.54
N PRO A 170 -9.71 -12.74 -13.46
CA PRO A 170 -11.02 -12.12 -13.25
C PRO A 170 -12.11 -13.11 -12.82
N GLU A 171 -12.12 -14.34 -13.35
CA GLU A 171 -13.12 -15.36 -13.07
C GLU A 171 -13.04 -16.01 -11.68
N ASP A 172 -11.92 -15.87 -10.97
CA ASP A 172 -11.68 -16.55 -9.70
C ASP A 172 -12.13 -15.72 -8.49
N TRP A 173 -12.47 -14.44 -8.70
CA TRP A 173 -13.03 -13.58 -7.66
C TRP A 173 -14.54 -13.81 -7.46
N LYS A 174 -14.93 -14.30 -6.28
CA LYS A 174 -16.35 -14.55 -5.93
C LYS A 174 -16.95 -13.45 -5.05
N LEU A 175 -16.11 -12.76 -4.28
CA LEU A 175 -16.49 -11.66 -3.39
C LEU A 175 -15.53 -10.48 -3.60
N ILE A 176 -16.07 -9.30 -3.88
CA ILE A 176 -15.29 -8.07 -4.06
C ILE A 176 -15.61 -7.13 -2.91
N VAL A 177 -14.63 -6.89 -2.05
CA VAL A 177 -14.67 -5.94 -0.95
C VAL A 177 -14.07 -4.62 -1.43
N ILE A 178 -14.90 -3.57 -1.44
CA ILE A 178 -14.52 -2.24 -1.92
C ILE A 178 -14.39 -1.30 -0.72
N GLY A 179 -13.14 -1.01 -0.37
CA GLY A 179 -12.75 0.03 0.59
C GLY A 179 -12.75 1.43 -0.03
N GLN A 180 -12.44 2.44 0.79
CA GLN A 180 -12.43 3.84 0.36
C GLN A 180 -11.13 4.21 -0.36
N SER A 181 -9.99 4.04 0.30
CA SER A 181 -8.67 4.50 -0.14
C SER A 181 -7.57 3.73 0.60
N PRO A 182 -6.29 3.82 0.18
CA PRO A 182 -5.18 3.27 0.94
C PRO A 182 -5.12 3.84 2.37
N PHE A 183 -4.35 3.19 3.25
CA PHE A 183 -4.00 3.82 4.52
C PHE A 183 -3.21 5.12 4.27
N PRO A 184 -3.43 6.20 5.04
CA PRO A 184 -2.75 7.48 4.84
C PRO A 184 -1.25 7.46 5.19
N ARG A 185 -0.76 6.34 5.71
CA ARG A 185 0.62 6.09 6.11
C ARG A 185 1.33 5.26 5.06
N LEU A 186 2.53 5.70 4.69
CA LEU A 186 3.35 5.06 3.68
C LEU A 186 3.73 3.62 4.09
N GLU A 187 4.09 3.42 5.36
CA GLU A 187 4.45 2.14 5.98
C GLU A 187 3.28 1.16 6.12
N SER A 188 2.05 1.59 5.84
CA SER A 188 0.86 0.74 5.91
C SER A 188 0.29 0.36 4.54
N ALA A 189 0.45 1.19 3.52
CA ALA A 189 -0.26 1.06 2.25
C ALA A 189 0.38 0.01 1.31
N THR A 190 -0.19 -1.20 1.29
CA THR A 190 0.28 -2.35 0.48
C THR A 190 -0.29 -2.42 -0.94
N GLY A 191 -1.28 -1.59 -1.24
CA GLY A 191 -2.10 -1.73 -2.47
C GLY A 191 -3.17 -2.81 -2.41
N ILE A 192 -3.31 -3.49 -1.27
CA ILE A 192 -4.43 -4.38 -0.94
C ILE A 192 -5.28 -3.67 0.12
N ALA A 193 -6.59 -3.51 -0.13
CA ALA A 193 -7.44 -2.76 0.78
C ALA A 193 -7.46 -3.39 2.18
N HIS A 194 -7.39 -2.55 3.21
CA HIS A 194 -7.37 -2.95 4.62
C HIS A 194 -6.14 -3.74 5.09
N PHE A 195 -5.22 -4.13 4.21
CA PHE A 195 -4.00 -4.83 4.60
C PHE A 195 -2.91 -3.84 5.03
N ASP A 196 -2.72 -3.72 6.34
CA ASP A 196 -1.74 -2.83 6.99
C ASP A 196 -0.40 -3.55 7.16
N ALA A 197 0.59 -3.21 6.33
CA ALA A 197 1.94 -3.80 6.40
C ALA A 197 2.69 -3.48 7.72
N ASP A 198 2.27 -2.45 8.45
CA ASP A 198 2.93 -2.05 9.67
C ASP A 198 2.55 -2.96 10.86
N VAL A 199 1.51 -3.79 10.69
CA VAL A 199 1.07 -4.78 11.69
C VAL A 199 1.61 -6.15 11.31
N SER A 200 2.41 -6.75 12.19
CA SER A 200 3.03 -8.06 11.95
C SER A 200 2.35 -9.22 12.68
N ASP A 201 1.71 -8.94 13.82
CA ASP A 201 1.09 -9.93 14.71
C ASP A 201 -0.13 -9.31 15.42
N TRP A 202 -1.14 -10.12 15.77
CA TRP A 202 -2.30 -9.64 16.54
C TRP A 202 -1.96 -9.16 17.95
N ASN A 203 -0.87 -9.65 18.53
CA ASN A 203 -0.36 -9.21 19.83
C ASN A 203 0.44 -7.91 19.73
N ASP A 204 0.77 -7.43 18.52
CA ASP A 204 1.50 -6.18 18.32
C ASP A 204 0.70 -4.98 18.87
N LYS A 205 1.38 -4.04 19.51
CA LYS A 205 0.81 -2.75 19.92
C LYS A 205 0.19 -2.00 18.74
N LYS A 206 0.76 -2.14 17.54
CA LYS A 206 0.25 -1.53 16.30
C LYS A 206 -1.11 -2.09 15.87
N PHE A 207 -1.35 -3.40 16.06
CA PHE A 207 -2.71 -3.95 15.93
C PHE A 207 -3.67 -3.23 16.88
N GLY A 208 -3.24 -2.99 18.12
CA GLY A 208 -3.99 -2.22 19.12
C GLY A 208 -4.40 -0.81 18.66
N ALA A 209 -3.56 -0.16 17.86
CA ALA A 209 -3.82 1.15 17.29
C ALA A 209 -4.61 1.12 15.97
N SER A 210 -4.63 0.00 15.25
CA SER A 210 -5.32 -0.14 13.97
C SER A 210 -6.82 -0.40 14.16
N THR A 211 -7.64 0.65 14.18
CA THR A 211 -9.11 0.53 14.28
C THR A 211 -9.69 -0.35 13.19
N THR A 212 -9.21 -0.24 11.95
CA THR A 212 -9.68 -1.04 10.81
C THR A 212 -9.48 -2.53 11.05
N LEU A 213 -8.25 -2.98 11.35
CA LEU A 213 -7.97 -4.40 11.56
C LEU A 213 -8.67 -4.94 12.81
N ARG A 214 -8.74 -4.15 13.89
CA ARG A 214 -9.49 -4.54 15.09
C ARG A 214 -10.96 -4.76 14.81
N CYS A 215 -11.62 -3.86 14.07
CA CYS A 215 -13.03 -4.00 13.73
C CYS A 215 -13.29 -5.17 12.80
N LEU A 216 -12.43 -5.40 11.81
CA LEU A 216 -12.53 -6.56 10.91
C LEU A 216 -12.41 -7.86 11.70
N LEU A 217 -11.36 -8.01 12.51
CA LEU A 217 -11.09 -9.24 13.24
C LEU A 217 -12.15 -9.50 14.32
N LYS A 218 -12.62 -8.45 15.00
CA LYS A 218 -13.75 -8.54 15.93
C LYS A 218 -15.03 -8.96 15.22
N ALA A 219 -15.38 -8.37 14.07
CA ALA A 219 -16.57 -8.77 13.32
C ALA A 219 -16.51 -10.24 12.86
N CYS A 220 -15.32 -10.72 12.47
CA CYS A 220 -15.09 -12.13 12.17
C CYS A 220 -15.31 -13.02 13.42
N ALA A 221 -14.76 -12.61 14.57
CA ALA A 221 -14.92 -13.34 15.83
C ALA A 221 -16.39 -13.37 16.31
N MET A 222 -17.11 -12.25 16.18
CA MET A 222 -18.54 -12.16 16.48
C MET A 222 -19.37 -13.10 15.60
N GLN A 223 -19.04 -13.22 14.31
CA GLN A 223 -19.73 -14.14 13.42
C GLN A 223 -19.40 -15.60 13.75
N LYS A 224 -18.15 -15.93 14.07
CA LYS A 224 -17.71 -17.30 14.33
C LYS A 224 -18.11 -17.83 15.70
N PHE A 225 -18.06 -16.98 16.73
CA PHE A 225 -18.27 -17.38 18.12
C PHE A 225 -19.58 -16.84 18.72
N GLY A 226 -20.29 -15.97 18.00
CA GLY A 226 -21.51 -15.33 18.47
C GLY A 226 -21.27 -14.05 19.28
N ILE A 227 -22.25 -13.15 19.22
CA ILE A 227 -22.21 -11.83 19.89
C ILE A 227 -22.17 -11.97 21.43
N SER A 228 -22.77 -13.03 21.97
CA SER A 228 -22.72 -13.32 23.40
C SER A 228 -21.30 -13.64 23.87
N ALA A 229 -20.49 -14.30 23.04
CA ALA A 229 -19.09 -14.61 23.35
C ALA A 229 -18.15 -13.44 23.02
N VAL A 230 -18.52 -12.60 22.04
CA VAL A 230 -17.74 -11.44 21.61
C VAL A 230 -18.64 -10.21 21.57
N PRO A 231 -18.89 -9.53 22.70
CA PRO A 231 -19.68 -8.32 22.72
C PRO A 231 -19.08 -7.23 21.82
N GLN A 232 -19.92 -6.33 21.31
CA GLN A 232 -19.46 -5.25 20.42
C GLN A 232 -18.33 -4.41 21.02
N ASN A 233 -18.41 -4.11 22.32
CA ASN A 233 -17.44 -3.32 23.06
C ASN A 233 -16.23 -4.12 23.58
N THR A 234 -16.01 -5.36 23.08
CA THR A 234 -14.88 -6.21 23.48
C THR A 234 -13.57 -5.43 23.37
N PRO A 235 -12.85 -5.21 24.49
CA PRO A 235 -11.54 -4.58 24.50
C PRO A 235 -10.52 -5.36 23.68
N VAL A 236 -9.51 -4.67 23.14
CA VAL A 236 -8.51 -5.31 22.28
C VAL A 236 -7.71 -6.41 22.99
N ASN A 237 -7.46 -6.28 24.29
CA ASN A 237 -6.74 -7.30 25.06
C ASN A 237 -7.57 -8.58 25.22
N ASP A 238 -8.88 -8.44 25.43
CA ASP A 238 -9.80 -9.58 25.53
C ASP A 238 -9.97 -10.25 24.17
N LEU A 239 -10.00 -9.46 23.09
CA LEU A 239 -9.98 -9.99 21.73
C LEU A 239 -8.69 -10.79 21.47
N ARG A 240 -7.51 -10.27 21.84
CA ARG A 240 -6.24 -11.00 21.69
C ARG A 240 -6.25 -12.32 22.47
N LYS A 241 -6.70 -12.28 23.73
CA LYS A 241 -6.82 -13.47 24.57
C LYS A 241 -7.73 -14.50 23.92
N LEU A 242 -8.92 -14.08 23.46
CA LEU A 242 -9.85 -14.96 22.76
C LEU A 242 -9.21 -15.61 21.51
N LEU A 243 -8.51 -14.83 20.68
CA LEU A 243 -7.88 -15.35 19.47
C LEU A 243 -6.78 -16.36 19.79
N ALA A 244 -6.00 -16.13 20.85
CA ALA A 244 -5.00 -17.07 21.35
C ALA A 244 -5.66 -18.36 21.90
N ASP A 245 -6.68 -18.21 22.75
CA ASP A 245 -7.40 -19.32 23.38
C ASP A 245 -8.10 -20.21 22.34
N LYS A 246 -8.60 -19.60 21.25
CA LYS A 246 -9.24 -20.30 20.12
C LYS A 246 -8.25 -20.77 19.06
N ASN A 247 -6.95 -20.57 19.28
CA ASN A 247 -5.87 -20.90 18.37
C ASN A 247 -6.13 -20.40 16.93
N ILE A 248 -6.56 -19.15 16.80
CA ILE A 248 -6.73 -18.48 15.51
C ILE A 248 -5.37 -18.14 14.92
N ILE A 249 -5.27 -18.16 13.58
CA ILE A 249 -4.07 -17.70 12.85
C ILE A 249 -3.55 -16.36 13.40
N LYS A 250 -2.22 -16.22 13.51
CA LYS A 250 -1.60 -15.21 14.39
C LYS A 250 -1.23 -13.89 13.71
N THR A 251 -1.13 -13.89 12.38
CA THR A 251 -0.64 -12.72 11.64
C THR A 251 -1.68 -12.18 10.66
N PRO A 252 -1.67 -10.86 10.38
CA PRO A 252 -2.47 -10.29 9.29
C PRO A 252 -2.14 -10.90 7.94
N LYS A 253 -0.85 -11.18 7.68
CA LYS A 253 -0.42 -11.80 6.42
C LYS A 253 -1.14 -13.12 6.19
N ASP A 254 -1.16 -14.01 7.18
CA ASP A 254 -1.80 -15.33 7.05
C ASP A 254 -3.32 -15.20 6.90
N TRP A 255 -3.92 -14.16 7.51
CA TRP A 255 -5.36 -13.90 7.38
C TRP A 255 -5.74 -13.42 5.99
N PHE A 256 -5.00 -12.45 5.44
CA PHE A 256 -5.17 -12.04 4.05
C PHE A 256 -4.84 -13.18 3.07
N GLN A 257 -3.81 -13.98 3.36
CA GLN A 257 -3.46 -15.16 2.57
C GLN A 257 -4.66 -16.10 2.46
N TYR A 258 -5.30 -16.39 3.60
CA TYR A 258 -6.45 -17.26 3.65
C TYR A 258 -7.67 -16.67 2.94
N CYS A 259 -7.98 -15.39 3.14
CA CYS A 259 -9.11 -14.74 2.48
C CYS A 259 -8.93 -14.64 0.96
N LEU A 260 -7.75 -14.19 0.49
CA LEU A 260 -7.45 -14.08 -0.94
C LEU A 260 -7.48 -15.46 -1.61
N SER A 261 -6.97 -16.51 -0.96
CA SER A 261 -7.00 -17.88 -1.51
C SER A 261 -8.43 -18.44 -1.71
N GLN A 262 -9.41 -17.88 -1.00
CA GLN A 262 -10.83 -18.25 -1.12
C GLN A 262 -11.59 -17.43 -2.18
N GLY A 263 -10.90 -16.56 -2.94
CA GLY A 263 -11.51 -15.74 -3.99
C GLY A 263 -12.13 -14.44 -3.48
N VAL A 264 -11.62 -13.89 -2.37
CA VAL A 264 -12.02 -12.57 -1.84
C VAL A 264 -11.07 -11.50 -2.35
N LEU A 265 -11.53 -10.54 -3.14
CA LEU A 265 -10.76 -9.39 -3.61
C LEU A 265 -10.91 -8.22 -2.64
N PHE A 266 -9.79 -7.67 -2.16
CA PHE A 266 -9.77 -6.44 -1.36
C PHE A 266 -9.19 -5.26 -2.16
N ILE A 267 -10.06 -4.41 -2.69
CA ILE A 267 -9.69 -3.26 -3.53
C ILE A 267 -10.26 -1.96 -2.97
N ASN A 268 -9.64 -0.82 -3.27
CA ASN A 268 -10.15 0.49 -2.88
C ASN A 268 -10.81 1.20 -4.08
N ALA A 269 -11.88 1.96 -3.81
CA ALA A 269 -12.51 2.84 -4.80
C ALA A 269 -11.54 3.91 -5.32
N ALA A 270 -10.73 4.49 -4.45
CA ALA A 270 -9.51 5.22 -4.83
C ALA A 270 -8.31 4.30 -4.66
N MET A 271 -7.63 3.90 -5.74
CA MET A 271 -6.46 3.00 -5.64
C MET A 271 -5.18 3.70 -5.15
N THR A 272 -5.22 5.03 -5.05
CA THR A 272 -4.13 5.87 -4.53
C THR A 272 -4.68 7.00 -3.68
N MET A 273 -3.84 7.63 -2.87
CA MET A 273 -4.12 8.92 -2.23
C MET A 273 -2.82 9.68 -1.96
N HIS A 274 -2.87 10.97 -1.67
CA HIS A 274 -1.70 11.65 -1.10
C HIS A 274 -1.53 11.29 0.38
N GLN A 275 -0.28 11.12 0.80
CA GLN A 275 0.09 10.89 2.19
C GLN A 275 -0.38 12.03 3.08
N GLU A 276 -0.77 11.68 4.31
CA GLU A 276 -1.07 12.67 5.33
C GLU A 276 0.22 13.30 5.87
N THR A 277 0.35 14.61 5.72
CA THR A 277 1.43 15.46 6.23
C THR A 277 0.87 16.39 7.31
N LYS A 278 1.75 16.99 8.13
CA LYS A 278 1.32 17.98 9.12
C LYS A 278 0.54 19.15 8.50
N ASP A 279 0.85 19.47 7.24
CA ASP A 279 0.26 20.60 6.51
C ASP A 279 -1.11 20.25 5.92
N ASN A 280 -1.33 19.00 5.48
CA ASN A 280 -2.61 18.58 4.90
C ASN A 280 -3.53 17.80 5.87
N LYS A 281 -3.08 17.51 7.10
CA LYS A 281 -3.85 16.80 8.15
C LYS A 281 -5.21 17.42 8.51
N LYS A 282 -5.38 18.71 8.23
CA LYS A 282 -6.65 19.44 8.48
C LYS A 282 -7.60 19.39 7.29
N GLN A 283 -7.19 18.87 6.14
CA GLN A 283 -8.07 18.73 4.98
C GLN A 283 -9.09 17.62 5.22
N SER A 284 -10.30 17.79 4.70
CA SER A 284 -11.32 16.76 4.81
C SER A 284 -10.91 15.52 4.00
N ALA A 285 -11.34 14.33 4.43
CA ALA A 285 -11.10 13.09 3.68
C ALA A 285 -11.65 13.17 2.24
N ASN A 286 -12.72 13.94 2.00
CA ASN A 286 -13.22 14.18 0.64
C ASN A 286 -12.27 15.03 -0.21
N ALA A 287 -11.59 16.02 0.38
CA ALA A 287 -10.64 16.85 -0.34
C ALA A 287 -9.39 16.06 -0.75
N THR A 288 -8.96 15.09 0.07
CA THR A 288 -7.77 14.28 -0.20
C THR A 288 -8.04 13.02 -1.02
N VAL A 289 -9.20 12.37 -0.84
CA VAL A 289 -9.55 11.11 -1.54
C VAL A 289 -10.36 11.35 -2.81
N GLY A 290 -11.22 12.37 -2.83
CA GLY A 290 -12.16 12.64 -3.92
C GLY A 290 -11.51 12.71 -5.31
N PRO A 291 -10.43 13.49 -5.51
CA PRO A 291 -9.74 13.56 -6.79
C PRO A 291 -9.17 12.22 -7.26
N HIS A 292 -8.65 11.40 -6.33
CA HIS A 292 -8.15 10.06 -6.67
C HIS A 292 -9.29 9.11 -7.01
N ALA A 293 -10.38 9.11 -6.25
CA ALA A 293 -11.57 8.30 -6.55
C ALA A 293 -12.15 8.65 -7.92
N ALA A 294 -12.22 9.94 -8.26
CA ALA A 294 -12.67 10.40 -9.57
C ALA A 294 -11.77 9.89 -10.71
N PHE A 295 -10.45 9.95 -10.53
CA PHE A 295 -9.48 9.42 -11.50
C PHE A 295 -9.63 7.90 -11.69
N TRP A 296 -9.70 7.14 -10.59
CA TRP A 296 -9.71 5.67 -10.64
C TRP A 296 -11.05 5.07 -11.07
N ARG A 297 -12.12 5.88 -11.17
CA ARG A 297 -13.49 5.42 -11.46
C ARG A 297 -13.57 4.50 -12.68
N GLU A 298 -13.01 4.91 -13.82
CA GLU A 298 -13.08 4.12 -15.06
C GLU A 298 -12.25 2.84 -14.97
N THR A 299 -11.13 2.88 -14.24
CA THR A 299 -10.31 1.68 -13.99
C THR A 299 -11.08 0.68 -13.12
N ILE A 300 -11.73 1.15 -12.05
CA ILE A 300 -12.57 0.29 -11.19
C ILE A 300 -13.75 -0.28 -11.99
N ALA A 301 -14.40 0.53 -12.84
CA ALA A 301 -15.44 0.04 -13.74
C ALA A 301 -14.93 -1.06 -14.66
N LYS A 302 -13.71 -0.91 -15.21
CA LYS A 302 -13.09 -1.92 -16.07
C LYS A 302 -12.73 -3.21 -15.31
N VAL A 303 -12.26 -3.11 -14.07
CA VAL A 303 -12.04 -4.28 -13.20
C VAL A 303 -13.34 -5.03 -12.96
N VAL A 304 -14.40 -4.31 -12.58
CA VAL A 304 -15.72 -4.91 -12.31
C VAL A 304 -16.31 -5.55 -13.57
N ASP A 305 -16.24 -4.87 -14.72
CA ASP A 305 -16.70 -5.40 -16.01
C ASP A 305 -15.94 -6.67 -16.39
N ALA A 306 -14.62 -6.70 -16.23
CA ALA A 306 -13.80 -7.89 -16.52
C ALA A 306 -14.19 -9.10 -15.66
N ILE A 307 -14.39 -8.89 -14.35
CA ILE A 307 -14.82 -9.96 -13.43
C ILE A 307 -16.20 -10.48 -13.81
N LEU A 308 -17.17 -9.58 -13.98
CA LEU A 308 -18.54 -9.95 -14.33
C LEU A 308 -18.58 -10.66 -15.69
N HIS A 309 -17.84 -10.16 -16.68
CA HIS A 309 -17.75 -10.77 -18.01
C HIS A 309 -17.20 -12.19 -17.92
N ALA A 310 -15.99 -12.36 -17.38
CA ALA A 310 -15.31 -13.65 -17.30
C ALA A 310 -16.15 -14.70 -16.54
N ARG A 311 -16.82 -14.29 -15.45
CA ARG A 311 -17.69 -15.19 -14.68
C ARG A 311 -19.00 -15.51 -15.38
N SER A 312 -19.58 -14.54 -16.10
CA SER A 312 -20.82 -14.76 -16.86
C SER A 312 -20.61 -15.71 -18.06
N CYS A 313 -19.40 -15.76 -18.60
CA CYS A 313 -19.01 -16.61 -19.72
C CYS A 313 -18.52 -18.01 -19.31
N LYS A 314 -18.32 -18.28 -18.01
CA LYS A 314 -17.81 -19.57 -17.53
C LYS A 314 -18.82 -20.69 -17.81
N LYS A 315 -18.39 -21.74 -18.52
CA LYS A 315 -19.22 -22.91 -18.84
C LYS A 315 -19.60 -23.67 -17.55
N GLY A 316 -20.89 -23.93 -17.35
CA GLY A 316 -21.41 -24.67 -16.17
C GLY A 316 -22.52 -23.92 -15.43
N LYS A 317 -22.82 -24.32 -14.19
CA LYS A 317 -23.77 -23.58 -13.33
C LYS A 317 -23.20 -22.19 -13.07
N LYS A 318 -23.85 -21.14 -13.61
CA LYS A 318 -23.47 -19.74 -13.40
C LYS A 318 -23.50 -19.40 -11.90
N LYS A 319 -22.33 -19.40 -11.26
CA LYS A 319 -22.15 -18.85 -9.91
C LYS A 319 -21.99 -17.34 -10.05
N GLY A 320 -22.75 -16.59 -9.27
CA GLY A 320 -22.76 -15.14 -9.35
C GLY A 320 -21.58 -14.50 -8.62
N VAL A 321 -21.73 -13.22 -8.28
CA VAL A 321 -20.70 -12.41 -7.61
C VAL A 321 -21.33 -11.58 -6.51
N VAL A 322 -20.64 -11.46 -5.37
CA VAL A 322 -21.03 -10.59 -4.28
C VAL A 322 -20.14 -9.34 -4.24
N PHE A 323 -20.72 -8.17 -4.07
CA PHE A 323 -20.01 -6.91 -3.84
C PHE A 323 -20.28 -6.37 -2.44
N ALA A 324 -19.23 -6.15 -1.65
CA ALA A 324 -19.29 -5.50 -0.35
C ALA A 324 -18.85 -4.04 -0.46
N TRP A 325 -19.72 -3.12 -0.04
CA TRP A 325 -19.51 -1.67 -0.16
C TRP A 325 -19.32 -1.07 1.23
N TRP A 326 -18.07 -0.81 1.60
CA TRP A 326 -17.69 -0.37 2.94
C TRP A 326 -17.34 1.12 2.98
N GLY A 327 -18.30 1.95 3.40
CA GLY A 327 -18.14 3.39 3.59
C GLY A 327 -18.59 4.24 2.40
N ALA A 328 -18.66 5.56 2.60
CA ALA A 328 -19.35 6.49 1.70
C ALA A 328 -18.77 6.51 0.27
N THR A 329 -17.44 6.53 0.12
CA THR A 329 -16.81 6.55 -1.20
C THR A 329 -17.11 5.27 -1.99
N SER A 330 -17.14 4.10 -1.35
CA SER A 330 -17.50 2.85 -2.02
C SER A 330 -18.96 2.86 -2.47
N LEU A 331 -19.88 3.39 -1.66
CA LEU A 331 -21.30 3.52 -2.02
C LEU A 331 -21.51 4.48 -3.20
N GLN A 332 -20.71 5.55 -3.28
CA GLN A 332 -20.70 6.42 -4.45
C GLN A 332 -20.24 5.66 -5.71
N SER A 333 -19.19 4.83 -5.60
CA SER A 333 -18.77 3.96 -6.71
C SER A 333 -19.86 2.97 -7.10
N LYS A 334 -20.62 2.39 -6.14
CA LYS A 334 -21.77 1.54 -6.45
C LYS A 334 -22.79 2.25 -7.34
N ALA A 335 -23.17 3.48 -6.97
CA ALA A 335 -24.13 4.26 -7.73
C ALA A 335 -23.64 4.55 -9.15
N GLN A 336 -22.35 4.83 -9.31
CA GLN A 336 -21.73 5.07 -10.62
C GLN A 336 -21.67 3.80 -11.49
N LEU A 337 -21.51 2.63 -10.87
CA LEU A 337 -21.44 1.33 -11.54
C LEU A 337 -22.83 0.71 -11.80
N ALA A 338 -23.92 1.34 -11.35
CA ALA A 338 -25.27 0.80 -11.50
C ALA A 338 -25.64 0.43 -12.96
N PRO A 339 -25.33 1.25 -14.00
CA PRO A 339 -25.60 0.86 -15.39
C PRO A 339 -24.85 -0.41 -15.82
N LEU A 340 -23.61 -0.58 -15.34
CA LEU A 340 -22.81 -1.76 -15.60
C LEU A 340 -23.41 -3.00 -14.94
N PHE A 341 -23.84 -2.90 -13.68
CA PHE A 341 -24.51 -4.02 -13.01
C PHE A 341 -25.81 -4.41 -13.72
N GLN A 342 -26.60 -3.42 -14.15
CA GLN A 342 -27.87 -3.67 -14.85
C GLN A 342 -27.67 -4.45 -16.15
N LYS A 343 -26.60 -4.17 -16.91
CA LYS A 343 -26.23 -4.93 -18.12
C LYS A 343 -26.12 -6.44 -17.83
N TYR A 344 -25.47 -6.83 -16.74
CA TYR A 344 -25.29 -8.24 -16.39
C TYR A 344 -26.53 -8.86 -15.76
N VAL A 345 -27.25 -8.13 -14.90
CA VAL A 345 -28.53 -8.58 -14.34
C VAL A 345 -29.55 -8.86 -15.44
N ASN A 346 -29.64 -8.00 -16.46
CA ASN A 346 -30.51 -8.21 -17.62
C ASN A 346 -30.16 -9.47 -18.42
N SER A 347 -28.90 -9.92 -18.38
CA SER A 347 -28.46 -11.19 -18.99
C SER A 347 -28.72 -12.43 -18.12
N GLY A 348 -29.38 -12.25 -16.96
CA GLY A 348 -29.66 -13.29 -15.99
C GLY A 348 -28.45 -13.70 -15.13
N PHE A 349 -27.38 -12.89 -15.10
CA PHE A 349 -26.22 -13.19 -14.26
C PHE A 349 -26.46 -12.74 -12.80
N PRO A 350 -26.33 -13.63 -11.79
CA PRO A 350 -26.64 -13.27 -10.41
C PRO A 350 -25.59 -12.33 -9.81
N ILE A 351 -26.04 -11.22 -9.23
CA ILE A 351 -25.20 -10.25 -8.52
C ILE A 351 -25.88 -9.88 -7.20
N GLU A 352 -25.13 -9.94 -6.10
CA GLU A 352 -25.60 -9.50 -4.78
C GLU A 352 -24.76 -8.33 -4.26
N HIS A 353 -25.40 -7.40 -3.54
CA HIS A 353 -24.75 -6.25 -2.95
C HIS A 353 -24.96 -6.22 -1.45
N VAL A 354 -23.88 -6.10 -0.68
CA VAL A 354 -23.91 -5.94 0.77
C VAL A 354 -23.32 -4.59 1.15
N GLU A 355 -24.17 -3.71 1.67
CA GLU A 355 -23.77 -2.35 2.07
C GLU A 355 -23.53 -2.26 3.57
N GLY A 356 -22.55 -1.45 3.97
CA GLY A 356 -22.34 -1.09 5.36
C GLY A 356 -21.39 0.08 5.56
N VAL A 357 -21.23 0.44 6.84
CA VAL A 357 -20.22 1.41 7.24
C VAL A 357 -18.81 0.84 6.99
N GLY A 358 -17.81 1.71 6.83
CA GLY A 358 -16.43 1.24 6.73
C GLY A 358 -15.89 0.76 8.10
N PRO A 359 -14.93 -0.17 8.14
CA PRO A 359 -14.34 -0.66 9.40
C PRO A 359 -13.56 0.41 10.20
N PHE A 360 -13.29 1.58 9.61
CA PHE A 360 -12.72 2.73 10.32
C PHE A 360 -13.79 3.70 10.86
N ALA A 361 -15.05 3.55 10.45
CA ALA A 361 -16.10 4.52 10.72
C ALA A 361 -16.73 4.31 12.11
N TYR A 362 -16.79 5.38 12.90
CA TYR A 362 -17.57 5.46 14.14
C TYR A 362 -17.29 4.34 15.16
N PHE A 363 -16.03 4.18 15.59
CA PHE A 363 -15.63 3.15 16.55
C PHE A 363 -16.02 1.74 16.07
N ASP A 364 -16.87 1.05 16.83
CA ASP A 364 -17.26 -0.34 16.60
C ASP A 364 -18.56 -0.49 15.82
N LYS A 365 -19.02 0.56 15.12
CA LYS A 365 -20.27 0.52 14.34
C LYS A 365 -20.26 -0.53 13.22
N PHE A 366 -19.07 -0.86 12.70
CA PHE A 366 -18.91 -1.96 11.75
C PHE A 366 -19.30 -3.33 12.32
N CYS A 367 -19.25 -3.46 13.66
CA CYS A 367 -19.58 -4.67 14.39
C CYS A 367 -21.05 -4.72 14.83
N ASP A 368 -21.88 -3.73 14.47
CA ASP A 368 -23.32 -3.73 14.77
C ASP A 368 -24.03 -4.88 14.04
N PRO A 369 -25.04 -5.52 14.68
CA PRO A 369 -25.98 -6.38 13.97
C PRO A 369 -26.78 -5.59 12.92
N PRO A 370 -27.19 -6.22 11.81
CA PRO A 370 -26.83 -7.58 11.39
C PRO A 370 -25.35 -7.70 10.99
N LEU A 371 -24.67 -8.74 11.49
CA LEU A 371 -23.21 -8.89 11.38
C LEU A 371 -22.74 -8.94 9.93
N MET A 372 -21.77 -8.08 9.57
CA MET A 372 -21.28 -7.94 8.21
C MET A 372 -20.81 -9.26 7.58
N MET A 373 -19.99 -10.04 8.31
CA MET A 373 -19.44 -11.29 7.78
C MET A 373 -20.51 -12.36 7.51
N GLN A 374 -21.57 -12.39 8.32
CA GLN A 374 -22.71 -13.27 8.12
C GLN A 374 -23.49 -12.87 6.87
N ARG A 375 -23.82 -11.57 6.74
CA ARG A 375 -24.53 -11.04 5.55
C ARG A 375 -23.78 -11.33 4.24
N LEU A 376 -22.45 -11.28 4.26
CA LEU A 376 -21.62 -11.64 3.10
C LEU A 376 -21.72 -13.12 2.76
N ASN A 377 -21.67 -13.99 3.75
CA ASN A 377 -21.83 -15.43 3.54
C ASN A 377 -23.24 -15.79 3.07
N ASP A 378 -24.28 -15.15 3.61
CA ASP A 378 -25.67 -15.32 3.16
C ASP A 378 -25.83 -14.88 1.69
N ALA A 379 -25.21 -13.77 1.31
CA ALA A 379 -25.19 -13.30 -0.08
C ALA A 379 -24.43 -14.26 -1.02
N LEU A 380 -23.31 -14.83 -0.57
CA LEU A 380 -22.57 -15.84 -1.33
C LEU A 380 -23.44 -17.07 -1.60
N VAL A 381 -24.17 -17.55 -0.59
CA VAL A 381 -25.10 -18.68 -0.75
C VAL A 381 -26.19 -18.37 -1.78
N LYS A 382 -26.77 -17.16 -1.77
CA LYS A 382 -27.78 -16.75 -2.77
C LYS A 382 -27.26 -16.81 -4.21
N VAL A 383 -25.99 -16.45 -4.43
CA VAL A 383 -25.35 -16.54 -5.75
C VAL A 383 -24.72 -17.90 -6.05
N LYS A 384 -25.04 -18.93 -5.25
CA LYS A 384 -24.56 -20.31 -5.38
C LYS A 384 -23.03 -20.45 -5.23
N GLU A 385 -22.45 -19.55 -4.44
CA GLU A 385 -21.05 -19.60 -4.05
C GLU A 385 -20.84 -20.21 -2.68
N THR A 386 -19.61 -20.68 -2.45
CA THR A 386 -19.22 -21.18 -1.12
C THR A 386 -19.03 -20.02 -0.16
N PRO A 387 -19.57 -20.08 1.07
CA PRO A 387 -19.23 -19.13 2.13
C PRO A 387 -17.72 -18.99 2.33
N VAL A 388 -17.29 -17.85 2.86
CA VAL A 388 -15.89 -17.58 3.26
C VAL A 388 -15.74 -17.99 4.73
N ASP A 389 -14.70 -18.76 5.02
CA ASP A 389 -14.21 -18.95 6.38
C ASP A 389 -13.32 -17.74 6.73
N TRP A 390 -13.88 -16.83 7.51
CA TRP A 390 -13.26 -15.54 7.84
C TRP A 390 -12.24 -15.61 8.97
N LEU A 391 -12.18 -16.70 9.74
CA LEU A 391 -11.37 -16.74 10.96
C LEU A 391 -10.84 -18.16 11.23
N PRO A 392 -9.95 -18.69 10.36
CA PRO A 392 -9.46 -20.07 10.49
C PRO A 392 -8.63 -20.26 11.78
N THR A 393 -8.62 -21.49 12.28
CA THR A 393 -7.65 -21.88 13.31
C THR A 393 -6.29 -22.15 12.65
N VAL A 394 -5.22 -22.07 13.43
CA VAL A 394 -3.87 -22.47 13.01
C VAL A 394 -3.89 -23.89 12.45
N GLN A 395 -4.54 -24.83 13.13
CA GLN A 395 -4.66 -26.21 12.67
C GLN A 395 -5.37 -26.33 11.32
N SER A 396 -6.52 -25.66 11.12
CA SER A 396 -7.24 -25.72 9.84
C SER A 396 -6.45 -25.09 8.69
N PHE A 397 -5.66 -24.06 9.01
CA PHE A 397 -4.80 -23.38 8.05
C PHE A 397 -3.61 -24.28 7.65
N GLU A 398 -2.93 -24.88 8.64
CA GLU A 398 -1.81 -25.80 8.43
C GLU A 398 -2.24 -27.08 7.70
N GLN A 399 -3.40 -27.64 8.05
CA GLN A 399 -3.95 -28.80 7.35
C GLN A 399 -4.15 -28.50 5.86
N LYS A 400 -4.77 -27.35 5.53
CA LYS A 400 -4.93 -26.90 4.14
C LYS A 400 -3.60 -26.64 3.45
N MET A 401 -2.57 -26.18 4.16
CA MET A 401 -1.22 -26.05 3.61
C MET A 401 -0.55 -27.40 3.34
N MET A 402 -0.79 -28.42 4.20
CA MET A 402 -0.20 -29.75 4.03
C MET A 402 -0.83 -30.55 2.89
N GLU A 403 -2.15 -30.41 2.67
CA GLU A 403 -2.87 -31.01 1.54
C GLU A 403 -2.25 -30.65 0.17
N CYS A 404 -1.50 -29.54 0.05
CA CYS A 404 -0.70 -29.18 -1.14
C CYS A 404 0.37 -30.22 -1.48
N THR A 405 1.05 -30.73 -0.45
CA THR A 405 2.34 -31.41 -0.61
C THR A 405 2.17 -32.88 -1.01
N THR A 406 1.07 -33.50 -0.57
CA THR A 406 0.74 -34.91 -0.81
C THR A 406 0.00 -35.15 -2.13
N SER A 407 -0.64 -34.11 -2.69
CA SER A 407 -1.46 -34.18 -3.92
C SER A 407 -0.66 -34.20 -5.25
N SER A 408 0.67 -34.20 -5.19
CA SER A 408 1.54 -34.13 -6.38
C SER A 408 1.72 -35.45 -7.15
N LYS A 409 1.01 -36.52 -6.76
CA LYS A 409 1.01 -37.81 -7.46
C LYS A 409 -0.40 -38.22 -7.90
N GLY A 410 -0.87 -37.67 -9.02
CA GLY A 410 -1.95 -38.29 -9.81
C GLY A 410 -3.09 -37.35 -10.21
N GLY A 411 -3.35 -37.28 -11.52
CA GLY A 411 -4.63 -36.83 -12.07
C GLY A 411 -4.64 -35.39 -12.59
N GLY A 412 -4.31 -35.21 -13.87
CA GLY A 412 -4.65 -34.00 -14.61
C GLY A 412 -6.16 -33.92 -14.81
N GLY A 413 -6.83 -33.10 -14.02
CA GLY A 413 -8.26 -32.82 -14.16
C GLY A 413 -8.67 -31.61 -13.35
N GLY A 414 -8.96 -30.49 -14.05
CA GLY A 414 -9.67 -29.31 -13.53
C GLY A 414 -9.07 -28.68 -12.27
N ALA A 415 -8.20 -27.68 -12.45
CA ALA A 415 -7.66 -26.88 -11.36
C ALA A 415 -8.79 -26.26 -10.51
N ASP A 416 -9.01 -26.81 -9.32
CA ASP A 416 -9.68 -26.08 -8.24
C ASP A 416 -8.67 -25.03 -7.74
N LEU A 417 -8.63 -23.89 -8.43
CA LEU A 417 -7.74 -22.73 -8.19
C LEU A 417 -7.94 -22.09 -6.81
N LEU A 418 -8.88 -22.58 -6.01
CA LEU A 418 -9.18 -22.14 -4.64
C LEU A 418 -8.80 -23.21 -3.59
N GLY A 419 -8.02 -24.22 -3.98
CA GLY A 419 -7.53 -25.27 -3.10
C GLY A 419 -6.21 -24.95 -2.40
N ALA A 420 -5.64 -25.97 -1.76
CA ALA A 420 -4.40 -25.93 -1.00
C ALA A 420 -3.25 -25.21 -1.75
N ALA A 421 -2.95 -25.58 -3.00
CA ALA A 421 -1.85 -24.99 -3.78
C ALA A 421 -2.01 -23.47 -4.00
N SER A 422 -3.26 -22.98 -4.06
CA SER A 422 -3.58 -21.56 -4.10
C SER A 422 -3.17 -20.84 -2.82
N LEU A 423 -3.39 -21.47 -1.67
CA LEU A 423 -3.03 -20.94 -0.37
C LEU A 423 -1.51 -20.77 -0.22
N GLN A 424 -0.70 -21.75 -0.63
CA GLN A 424 0.76 -21.64 -0.57
C GLN A 424 1.30 -20.55 -1.50
N ASN A 425 0.83 -20.51 -2.76
CA ASN A 425 1.23 -19.48 -3.71
C ASN A 425 0.84 -18.08 -3.22
N MET A 426 -0.31 -17.95 -2.57
CA MET A 426 -0.76 -16.70 -1.97
C MET A 426 0.17 -16.23 -0.84
N GLY A 427 0.72 -17.17 -0.05
CA GLY A 427 1.67 -16.85 1.00
C GLY A 427 2.98 -16.28 0.45
N VAL A 428 3.50 -16.89 -0.63
CA VAL A 428 4.67 -16.40 -1.36
C VAL A 428 4.40 -15.03 -1.96
N PHE A 429 3.24 -14.84 -2.59
CA PHE A 429 2.80 -13.57 -3.15
C PHE A 429 2.80 -12.47 -2.09
N LEU A 430 2.09 -12.65 -0.98
CA LEU A 430 1.98 -11.63 0.07
C LEU A 430 3.32 -11.33 0.72
N GLN A 431 4.18 -12.34 0.92
CA GLN A 431 5.53 -12.11 1.40
C GLN A 431 6.32 -11.23 0.42
N SER A 432 6.24 -11.51 -0.87
CA SER A 432 6.89 -10.69 -1.89
C SER A 432 6.35 -9.25 -1.94
N THR A 433 5.06 -9.06 -1.69
CA THR A 433 4.45 -7.72 -1.57
C THR A 433 5.04 -6.96 -0.38
N LEU A 434 5.17 -7.61 0.79
CA LEU A 434 5.76 -7.00 1.99
C LEU A 434 7.26 -6.71 1.81
N ASP A 435 8.00 -7.63 1.18
CA ASP A 435 9.43 -7.44 0.91
C ASP A 435 9.66 -6.27 -0.06
N LEU A 436 8.84 -6.19 -1.13
CA LEU A 436 8.87 -5.08 -2.07
C LEU A 436 8.55 -3.75 -1.37
N HIS A 437 7.52 -3.74 -0.53
CA HIS A 437 7.13 -2.56 0.24
C HIS A 437 8.24 -2.10 1.19
N LYS A 438 8.82 -3.03 1.96
CA LYS A 438 9.95 -2.77 2.85
C LYS A 438 11.15 -2.20 2.10
N MET A 439 11.50 -2.77 0.95
CA MET A 439 12.58 -2.26 0.09
C MET A 439 12.33 -0.80 -0.33
N TYR A 440 11.09 -0.42 -0.64
CA TYR A 440 10.76 0.98 -0.96
C TYR A 440 10.83 1.90 0.26
N LEU A 441 10.40 1.43 1.44
CA LEU A 441 10.55 2.20 2.68
C LEU A 441 12.01 2.47 3.00
N GLU A 442 12.87 1.44 2.89
CA GLU A 442 14.31 1.56 3.07
C GLU A 442 14.90 2.58 2.08
N ARG A 443 14.52 2.50 0.80
CA ARG A 443 14.94 3.48 -0.22
C ARG A 443 14.53 4.92 0.13
N LEU A 444 13.30 5.12 0.60
CA LEU A 444 12.80 6.45 0.97
C LEU A 444 13.47 6.98 2.25
N GLN A 445 13.74 6.13 3.24
CA GLN A 445 14.45 6.48 4.48
C GLN A 445 15.91 6.84 4.22
N ASP A 446 16.56 6.13 3.30
CA ASP A 446 17.96 6.38 2.90
C ASP A 446 18.12 7.65 2.04
N GLY A 447 17.03 8.36 1.72
CA GLY A 447 17.06 9.51 0.82
C GLY A 447 17.40 9.13 -0.63
N LEU A 448 17.31 7.84 -0.97
CA LEU A 448 17.56 7.30 -2.31
C LEU A 448 16.40 7.69 -3.23
N LYS A 449 16.41 8.93 -3.72
CA LYS A 449 15.58 9.32 -4.86
C LYS A 449 15.98 8.44 -6.04
N LEU A 450 15.00 7.88 -6.75
CA LEU A 450 15.22 7.45 -8.13
C LEU A 450 15.79 8.68 -8.84
N SER A 451 17.05 8.63 -9.28
CA SER A 451 17.56 9.64 -10.19
C SER A 451 16.66 9.59 -11.41
N THR A 452 15.79 10.57 -11.54
CA THR A 452 14.94 10.76 -12.70
C THR A 452 15.84 11.19 -13.85
N GLY A 453 16.52 10.22 -14.45
CA GLY A 453 17.01 10.28 -15.83
C GLY A 453 18.04 11.33 -16.23
N ASN A 454 18.60 12.17 -15.36
CA ASN A 454 19.55 13.22 -15.78
C ASN A 454 20.86 13.34 -14.99
N ASP A 455 21.05 12.62 -13.89
CA ASP A 455 22.36 12.57 -13.22
C ASP A 455 23.15 11.37 -13.74
N THR A 456 23.72 11.48 -14.94
CA THR A 456 24.73 10.52 -15.39
C THR A 456 25.96 10.68 -14.53
N LEU A 457 26.04 9.89 -13.46
CA LEU A 457 27.25 9.78 -12.67
C LEU A 457 28.38 9.20 -13.55
N ALA A 458 29.60 9.69 -13.38
CA ALA A 458 30.76 9.16 -14.10
C ALA A 458 30.90 7.63 -13.87
N PRO A 459 31.39 6.85 -14.86
CA PRO A 459 31.63 5.42 -14.67
C PRO A 459 32.47 5.12 -13.42
N ILE A 460 32.27 3.94 -12.85
CA ILE A 460 33.12 3.43 -11.78
C ILE A 460 34.25 2.62 -12.44
N ASP A 461 35.43 3.21 -12.50
CA ASP A 461 36.63 2.56 -13.02
C ASP A 461 37.38 1.82 -11.92
N GLY A 462 38.24 0.86 -12.31
CA GLY A 462 39.20 0.24 -11.40
C GLY A 462 38.72 -1.05 -10.71
N VAL A 463 37.45 -1.47 -10.88
CA VAL A 463 36.90 -2.68 -10.23
C VAL A 463 37.63 -3.94 -10.70
N PHE A 464 37.72 -4.16 -12.02
CA PHE A 464 38.36 -5.36 -12.59
C PHE A 464 39.88 -5.31 -12.52
N GLN A 465 40.47 -4.13 -12.30
CA GLN A 465 41.89 -3.92 -12.05
C GLN A 465 42.28 -4.28 -10.61
N GLN A 466 41.33 -4.45 -9.69
CA GLN A 466 41.67 -4.95 -8.35
C GLN A 466 42.05 -6.43 -8.39
N PRO A 467 43.02 -6.86 -7.54
CA PRO A 467 43.26 -8.27 -7.33
C PRO A 467 42.04 -8.93 -6.70
N LEU A 468 41.79 -10.20 -7.07
CA LEU A 468 40.81 -11.01 -6.38
C LEU A 468 41.39 -11.35 -4.98
N VAL A 469 40.64 -11.01 -3.92
CA VAL A 469 41.07 -11.19 -2.54
C VAL A 469 40.02 -11.96 -1.74
N THR A 470 40.40 -12.49 -0.58
CA THR A 470 39.47 -13.09 0.38
C THR A 470 38.56 -12.02 1.00
N ILE A 471 37.40 -12.42 1.53
CA ILE A 471 36.39 -11.49 2.07
C ILE A 471 36.95 -10.64 3.23
N ASP A 472 37.86 -11.19 4.03
CA ASP A 472 38.52 -10.48 5.14
C ASP A 472 39.48 -9.37 4.66
N LYS A 473 40.04 -9.54 3.44
CA LYS A 473 40.96 -8.59 2.80
C LYS A 473 40.23 -7.60 1.88
N ALA A 474 38.93 -7.80 1.66
CA ALA A 474 38.13 -6.99 0.77
C ALA A 474 37.79 -5.60 1.34
N PHE A 475 37.90 -5.43 2.67
CA PHE A 475 37.54 -4.20 3.37
C PHE A 475 38.72 -3.60 4.15
N VAL A 476 38.85 -2.28 4.07
CA VAL A 476 39.76 -1.51 4.92
C VAL A 476 39.08 -1.14 6.25
N ASP A 477 37.76 -0.88 6.22
CA ASP A 477 36.94 -0.51 7.38
C ASP A 477 36.83 -1.65 8.41
N ALA A 478 37.25 -1.39 9.65
CA ALA A 478 37.21 -2.34 10.76
C ALA A 478 35.79 -2.81 11.09
N TYR A 479 34.77 -1.96 10.90
CA TYR A 479 33.36 -2.33 11.14
C TYR A 479 32.88 -3.40 10.15
N LEU A 480 33.29 -3.29 8.90
CA LEU A 480 32.91 -4.26 7.85
C LEU A 480 33.70 -5.58 7.97
N LYS A 481 34.89 -5.57 8.59
CA LYS A 481 35.65 -6.81 8.86
C LYS A 481 34.91 -7.78 9.77
N SER A 482 34.22 -7.29 10.81
CA SER A 482 33.40 -8.13 11.68
C SER A 482 32.23 -8.77 10.92
N SER A 483 31.59 -7.99 10.05
CA SER A 483 30.50 -8.50 9.20
C SER A 483 31.00 -9.50 8.14
N ALA A 484 32.18 -9.27 7.58
CA ALA A 484 32.86 -10.19 6.67
C ALA A 484 33.15 -11.54 7.33
N LYS A 485 33.67 -11.52 8.57
CA LYS A 485 33.94 -12.73 9.35
C LYS A 485 32.67 -13.54 9.62
N ASN A 486 31.57 -12.88 9.98
CA ASN A 486 30.28 -13.55 10.20
C ASN A 486 29.74 -14.18 8.91
N SER A 487 29.83 -13.46 7.78
CA SER A 487 29.42 -14.00 6.48
C SER A 487 30.31 -15.15 6.02
N ARG A 488 31.59 -15.15 6.40
CA ARG A 488 32.52 -16.25 6.13
C ARG A 488 32.15 -17.51 6.91
N SER A 489 31.91 -17.37 8.22
CA SER A 489 31.42 -18.48 9.06
C SER A 489 30.15 -19.09 8.48
N TRP A 490 29.18 -18.25 8.08
CA TRP A 490 27.96 -18.71 7.42
C TRP A 490 28.26 -19.49 6.13
N ALA A 491 29.22 -19.04 5.33
CA ALA A 491 29.58 -19.68 4.07
C ALA A 491 30.29 -21.03 4.25
N GLU A 492 31.00 -21.21 5.38
CA GLU A 492 31.63 -22.48 5.77
C GLU A 492 30.58 -23.51 6.18
N ASP A 493 29.50 -23.07 6.83
CA ASP A 493 28.38 -23.93 7.26
C ASP A 493 27.34 -24.19 6.14
N ALA A 494 27.42 -23.45 5.02
CA ALA A 494 26.44 -23.53 3.94
C ALA A 494 26.53 -24.86 3.15
N ASN A 495 25.37 -25.51 2.95
CA ASN A 495 25.24 -26.82 2.30
C ASN A 495 25.98 -26.89 0.93
N PRO A 496 26.92 -27.85 0.74
CA PRO A 496 27.74 -27.94 -0.47
C PRO A 496 26.96 -28.15 -1.77
N LYS A 497 25.75 -28.74 -1.70
CA LYS A 497 24.99 -29.15 -2.90
C LYS A 497 24.38 -27.98 -3.70
N GLU A 498 24.11 -26.83 -3.08
CA GLU A 498 23.44 -25.69 -3.74
C GLU A 498 24.42 -24.66 -4.34
N ALA A 499 25.71 -24.79 -4.04
CA ALA A 499 26.72 -23.79 -4.40
C ALA A 499 28.09 -24.41 -4.72
N ALA A 500 28.12 -25.64 -5.26
CA ALA A 500 29.35 -26.41 -5.51
C ALA A 500 30.39 -25.69 -6.40
N LYS A 501 29.98 -24.66 -7.15
CA LYS A 501 30.85 -23.86 -8.01
C LYS A 501 31.45 -22.61 -7.33
N LEU A 502 30.93 -22.22 -6.16
CA LEU A 502 31.36 -21.02 -5.43
C LEU A 502 32.36 -21.38 -4.34
N THR A 503 33.43 -20.59 -4.24
CA THR A 503 34.34 -20.60 -3.09
C THR A 503 33.63 -20.07 -1.84
N THR A 504 34.20 -20.36 -0.66
CA THR A 504 33.70 -19.81 0.62
C THR A 504 33.64 -18.29 0.61
N ASP A 505 34.68 -17.62 0.09
CA ASP A 505 34.73 -16.15 0.00
C ASP A 505 33.65 -15.59 -0.94
N GLU A 506 33.34 -16.26 -2.04
CA GLU A 506 32.29 -15.85 -2.98
C GLU A 506 30.89 -16.02 -2.37
N LYS A 507 30.64 -17.12 -1.66
CA LYS A 507 29.40 -17.31 -0.88
C LYS A 507 29.25 -16.22 0.19
N ALA A 508 30.34 -15.95 0.92
CA ALA A 508 30.37 -14.93 1.96
C ALA A 508 30.13 -13.52 1.39
N ALA A 509 30.69 -13.21 0.21
CA ALA A 509 30.45 -11.95 -0.47
C ALA A 509 28.97 -11.76 -0.85
N ILE A 510 28.33 -12.79 -1.41
CA ILE A 510 26.90 -12.73 -1.73
C ILE A 510 26.07 -12.56 -0.46
N HIS A 511 26.33 -13.36 0.58
CA HIS A 511 25.65 -13.26 1.87
C HIS A 511 25.78 -11.86 2.47
N LEU A 512 26.99 -11.30 2.45
CA LEU A 512 27.28 -9.96 2.97
C LEU A 512 26.56 -8.86 2.19
N TYR A 513 26.48 -8.97 0.85
CA TYR A 513 25.71 -8.03 0.02
C TYR A 513 24.22 -8.03 0.38
N THR A 514 23.68 -9.21 0.69
CA THR A 514 22.27 -9.36 1.08
C THR A 514 21.95 -9.05 2.52
N GLY A 515 22.97 -8.99 3.37
CA GLY A 515 22.84 -8.55 4.74
C GLY A 515 22.65 -7.03 4.83
N ASN A 516 22.12 -6.57 5.95
CA ASN A 516 21.89 -5.14 6.21
C ASN A 516 23.19 -4.37 6.54
N SER A 517 24.30 -5.05 6.79
CA SER A 517 25.53 -4.43 7.31
C SER A 517 26.36 -3.70 6.25
N LEU A 518 26.34 -4.17 4.99
CA LEU A 518 27.09 -3.57 3.89
C LEU A 518 26.21 -2.83 2.89
N TYR A 519 25.00 -3.34 2.67
CA TYR A 519 24.11 -2.89 1.60
C TYR A 519 23.93 -1.36 1.58
N HIS A 520 23.58 -0.73 2.71
CA HIS A 520 23.35 0.72 2.77
C HIS A 520 24.62 1.53 2.44
N LYS A 521 25.74 1.21 3.09
CA LYS A 521 27.00 1.96 2.90
C LYS A 521 27.55 1.82 1.48
N LEU A 522 27.49 0.61 0.91
CA LEU A 522 27.94 0.36 -0.46
C LEU A 522 27.06 1.09 -1.46
N ASN A 523 25.73 1.00 -1.32
CA ASN A 523 24.80 1.65 -2.23
C ASN A 523 24.84 3.18 -2.19
N GLN A 524 25.13 3.75 -1.01
CA GLN A 524 25.42 5.18 -0.86
C GLN A 524 26.70 5.57 -1.61
N ALA A 525 27.78 4.79 -1.46
CA ALA A 525 29.04 5.06 -2.14
C ALA A 525 28.94 4.91 -3.68
N LEU A 526 28.21 3.90 -4.17
CA LEU A 526 27.97 3.68 -5.60
C LEU A 526 27.20 4.83 -6.27
N ARG A 527 26.35 5.52 -5.51
CA ARG A 527 25.51 6.64 -5.99
C ARG A 527 26.07 8.02 -5.66
N ASN A 528 27.21 8.09 -4.97
CA ASN A 528 27.87 9.36 -4.69
C ASN A 528 28.52 9.92 -5.97
N ALA A 529 28.29 11.21 -6.25
CA ALA A 529 28.95 11.93 -7.33
C ALA A 529 30.48 11.92 -7.16
N ASP A 530 30.95 11.99 -5.91
CA ASP A 530 32.34 11.73 -5.59
C ASP A 530 32.64 10.22 -5.67
N ARG A 531 33.32 9.82 -6.74
CA ARG A 531 33.75 8.44 -6.98
C ARG A 531 34.86 7.98 -6.04
N SER A 532 35.47 8.86 -5.26
CA SER A 532 36.49 8.49 -4.28
C SER A 532 35.91 7.56 -3.19
N ALA A 533 34.65 7.78 -2.78
CA ALA A 533 33.98 6.99 -1.75
C ALA A 533 33.82 5.51 -2.12
N VAL A 534 33.71 5.22 -3.42
CA VAL A 534 33.57 3.84 -3.93
C VAL A 534 34.89 3.07 -3.92
N LYS A 535 36.03 3.77 -3.90
CA LYS A 535 37.38 3.15 -3.96
C LYS A 535 37.61 2.17 -2.81
N THR A 536 37.07 2.47 -1.63
CA THR A 536 37.13 1.61 -0.43
C THR A 536 36.44 0.26 -0.63
N TYR A 537 35.53 0.15 -1.61
CA TYR A 537 34.76 -1.06 -1.89
C TYR A 537 35.21 -1.82 -3.15
N LEU A 538 36.19 -1.33 -3.91
CA LEU A 538 36.54 -1.94 -5.22
C LEU A 538 36.99 -3.40 -5.10
N LYS A 539 37.77 -3.74 -4.06
CA LYS A 539 38.21 -5.13 -3.80
C LYS A 539 37.03 -6.05 -3.50
N TYR A 540 36.07 -5.55 -2.71
CA TYR A 540 34.82 -6.26 -2.46
C TYR A 540 33.98 -6.41 -3.72
N LEU A 541 33.81 -5.35 -4.51
CA LEU A 541 33.07 -5.39 -5.77
C LEU A 541 33.71 -6.38 -6.75
N ARG A 542 35.04 -6.45 -6.82
CA ARG A 542 35.76 -7.44 -7.64
C ARG A 542 35.41 -8.88 -7.23
N LEU A 543 35.38 -9.16 -5.93
CA LEU A 543 35.02 -10.46 -5.36
C LEU A 543 33.54 -10.79 -5.60
N LEU A 544 32.64 -9.84 -5.37
CA LEU A 544 31.21 -10.01 -5.60
C LEU A 544 30.91 -10.27 -7.08
N MET A 545 31.48 -9.48 -7.99
CA MET A 545 31.31 -9.69 -9.44
C MET A 545 31.85 -11.06 -9.88
N GLN A 546 32.97 -11.50 -9.32
CA GLN A 546 33.49 -12.86 -9.56
C GLN A 546 32.49 -13.92 -9.12
N ALA A 547 31.92 -13.79 -7.91
CA ALA A 547 30.92 -14.70 -7.40
C ALA A 547 29.71 -14.77 -8.35
N LEU A 548 29.19 -13.60 -8.77
CA LEU A 548 28.02 -13.49 -9.63
C LEU A 548 28.21 -14.14 -11.01
N THR A 549 29.42 -14.14 -11.58
CA THR A 549 29.68 -14.84 -12.87
C THR A 549 29.52 -16.36 -12.78
N LYS A 550 29.63 -16.93 -11.57
CA LYS A 550 29.55 -18.37 -11.33
C LYS A 550 28.16 -18.83 -10.88
N VAL A 551 27.28 -17.89 -10.53
CA VAL A 551 25.93 -18.23 -10.12
C VAL A 551 25.08 -18.47 -11.36
N ASP A 552 24.49 -19.65 -11.47
CA ASP A 552 23.56 -19.96 -12.55
C ASP A 552 22.27 -19.16 -12.34
N PRO A 553 21.88 -18.28 -13.29
CA PRO A 553 20.63 -17.53 -13.18
C PRO A 553 19.38 -18.41 -13.13
N THR A 554 19.51 -19.71 -13.49
CA THR A 554 18.40 -20.66 -13.63
C THR A 554 18.18 -21.55 -12.41
N SER A 555 19.10 -21.60 -11.45
CA SER A 555 18.98 -22.43 -10.22
C SER A 555 18.18 -21.78 -9.08
N CYS A 556 17.53 -20.64 -9.33
CA CYS A 556 16.83 -19.79 -8.34
C CYS A 556 15.45 -20.31 -7.89
N THR A 557 15.33 -21.59 -7.52
CA THR A 557 14.09 -22.15 -6.94
C THR A 557 14.14 -22.36 -5.43
N SER A 558 15.28 -22.17 -4.76
CA SER A 558 15.38 -22.31 -3.30
C SER A 558 15.31 -20.97 -2.56
N THR A 559 14.68 -21.01 -1.37
CA THR A 559 14.37 -19.91 -0.45
C THR A 559 15.58 -19.38 0.33
N THR A 560 16.78 -19.37 -0.26
CA THR A 560 18.03 -18.95 0.41
C THR A 560 18.46 -17.54 0.00
N GLY A 561 19.23 -16.87 0.88
CA GLY A 561 19.67 -15.48 0.73
C GLY A 561 20.34 -15.13 -0.61
N THR A 562 20.97 -16.11 -1.28
CA THR A 562 21.55 -15.99 -2.63
C THR A 562 20.53 -15.61 -3.72
N SER A 563 19.28 -16.08 -3.63
CA SER A 563 18.20 -15.77 -4.59
C SER A 563 17.71 -14.32 -4.44
N ASN A 564 17.62 -13.84 -3.19
CA ASN A 564 17.27 -12.45 -2.89
C ASN A 564 18.39 -11.48 -3.32
N ALA A 565 19.66 -11.89 -3.23
CA ALA A 565 20.81 -11.12 -3.71
C ALA A 565 20.69 -10.76 -5.19
N MET A 566 20.44 -11.75 -6.03
CA MET A 566 20.44 -11.56 -7.47
C MET A 566 19.22 -10.79 -7.96
N LYS A 567 18.06 -10.94 -7.30
CA LYS A 567 16.89 -10.08 -7.55
C LYS A 567 17.17 -8.61 -7.19
N LYS A 568 17.87 -8.38 -6.06
CA LYS A 568 18.24 -7.03 -5.59
C LYS A 568 19.29 -6.37 -6.49
N ILE A 569 20.31 -7.11 -6.94
CA ILE A 569 21.39 -6.59 -7.81
C ILE A 569 20.86 -6.26 -9.21
N LYS A 570 20.08 -7.14 -9.85
CA LYS A 570 19.52 -6.91 -11.20
C LYS A 570 18.57 -5.72 -11.31
N GLN A 571 18.00 -5.27 -10.19
CA GLN A 571 17.14 -4.08 -10.16
C GLN A 571 17.91 -2.79 -9.90
N ASP A 572 19.13 -2.88 -9.36
CA ASP A 572 19.95 -1.75 -8.96
C ASP A 572 21.07 -1.41 -9.97
N THR A 573 21.48 -2.36 -10.82
CA THR A 573 22.31 -2.15 -12.03
C THR A 573 21.42 -1.98 -13.25
#